data_AF-A0A4U0PZT0-F1
#
_entry.id   AF-A0A4U0PZT0-F1
#
_cell.length_a   1.000
_cell.length_b   1.000
_cell.length_c   1.000
_cell.angle_alpha   90.00
_cell.angle_beta   90.00
_cell.angle_gamma   90.00
#
_symmetry.space_group_name_H-M   'P 1'
#
loop_
_entity.id
_entity.type
_entity.pdbx_description
1 polymer ?
#
loop_
_entity_poly.entity_id
_entity_poly.type
_entity_poly.pdbx_seq_one_letter_code
_entity_poly.pdbx_strand_id
1 'polypeptide(L)' 'MKRLALGVLLSSIMMNAFAYEVRYFTLPNTTTVDGQTYCDAAWPGSQYFGIRMGNYQYYYIACKQ' A
#
# COMPACT_ATOMS: atom_id res chain seq x y z
N MET A 1 38.15 -11.41 -31.43
CA MET A 1 36.76 -11.75 -31.06
C MET A 1 36.61 -11.68 -29.54
N LYS A 2 36.14 -10.56 -28.96
CA LYS A 2 35.98 -10.37 -27.50
C LYS A 2 35.11 -9.13 -27.20
N ARG A 3 33.84 -9.09 -27.64
CA ARG A 3 32.92 -7.97 -27.32
C ARG A 3 31.48 -8.36 -27.03
N LEU A 4 31.15 -9.66 -26.97
CA LEU A 4 29.76 -10.13 -26.87
C LEU A 4 29.33 -10.60 -25.47
N ALA A 5 30.18 -10.45 -24.45
CA ALA A 5 29.87 -10.95 -23.11
C ALA A 5 29.12 -9.95 -22.21
N LEU A 6 29.05 -8.66 -22.56
CA LEU A 6 28.48 -7.65 -21.66
C LEU A 6 26.95 -7.51 -21.74
N GLY A 7 26.29 -8.02 -22.79
CA GLY A 7 24.84 -7.82 -22.99
C GLY A 7 23.95 -8.66 -22.07
N VAL A 8 24.44 -9.83 -21.64
CA VAL A 8 23.62 -10.82 -20.91
C VAL A 8 23.57 -10.57 -19.40
N LEU A 9 24.48 -9.75 -18.86
CA LEU A 9 24.55 -9.44 -17.43
C LEU A 9 23.50 -8.41 -16.96
N LEU A 10 22.89 -7.65 -17.88
CA LEU A 10 21.92 -6.60 -17.54
C LEU A 10 20.48 -7.11 -17.45
N SER A 11 20.19 -8.34 -17.91
CA SER A 11 18.86 -8.94 -17.89
C SER A 11 18.52 -9.71 -16.61
N SER A 12 19.46 -9.86 -15.68
CA SER A 12 19.29 -10.67 -14.45
C SER A 12 18.82 -9.87 -13.23
N ILE A 13 18.62 -8.55 -13.35
CA ILE A 13 18.02 -7.77 -12.26
C ILE A 13 16.50 -7.87 -12.38
N MET A 14 15.95 -9.05 -12.06
CA MET A 14 14.53 -9.17 -11.76
C MET A 14 14.28 -8.40 -10.45
N MET A 15 13.95 -7.12 -10.60
CA MET A 15 13.45 -6.30 -9.51
C MET A 15 12.13 -6.93 -9.08
N ASN A 16 12.11 -7.57 -7.90
CA ASN A 16 10.88 -8.00 -7.25
C ASN A 16 10.07 -6.73 -6.95
N ALA A 17 9.21 -6.33 -7.89
CA ALA A 17 8.25 -5.26 -7.69
C ALA A 17 7.16 -5.80 -6.77
N PHE A 18 7.37 -5.70 -5.47
CA PHE A 18 6.28 -5.81 -4.51
C PHE A 18 5.39 -4.59 -4.73
N ALA A 19 4.36 -4.76 -5.55
CA ALA A 19 3.32 -3.76 -5.73
C ALA A 19 2.49 -3.75 -4.44
N TYR A 20 2.88 -2.83 -3.56
CA TYR A 20 2.18 -2.57 -2.32
C TYR A 20 0.79 -1.98 -2.65
N GLU A 21 -0.28 -2.66 -2.25
CA GLU A 21 -1.67 -2.26 -2.53
C GLU A 21 -2.18 -1.38 -1.37
N VAL A 22 -2.78 -0.24 -1.71
CA VAL A 22 -3.41 0.66 -0.74
C VAL A 22 -4.90 0.70 -0.97
N ARG A 23 -5.68 0.39 0.06
CA ARG A 23 -7.14 0.55 0.06
C ARG A 23 -7.55 1.67 0.98
N TYR A 24 -8.52 2.46 0.54
CA TYR A 24 -9.09 3.57 1.29
C TYR A 24 -10.52 3.22 1.69
N PHE A 25 -10.82 3.24 2.99
CA PHE A 25 -12.15 3.01 3.52
C PHE A 25 -12.72 4.31 4.04
N THR A 26 -13.96 4.61 3.69
CA THR A 26 -14.62 5.87 4.06
C THR A 26 -15.30 5.71 5.42
N LEU A 27 -15.03 6.66 6.32
CA LEU A 27 -15.59 6.69 7.67
C LEU A 27 -16.23 8.06 7.94
N PRO A 28 -17.38 8.13 8.65
CA PRO A 28 -17.93 9.39 9.14
C PRO A 28 -16.93 10.10 10.06
N ASN A 29 -16.88 11.44 10.02
CA ASN A 29 -16.01 12.25 10.89
C ASN A 29 -16.26 11.99 12.39
N THR A 30 -17.48 11.59 12.75
CA THR A 30 -17.87 11.28 14.13
C THR A 30 -17.35 9.94 14.63
N THR A 31 -16.75 9.13 13.76
CA THR A 31 -16.23 7.81 14.10
C THR A 31 -14.75 7.91 14.41
N THR A 32 -14.36 7.59 15.63
CA THR A 32 -12.95 7.41 16.00
C THR A 32 -12.64 5.92 15.99
N VAL A 33 -11.69 5.48 15.16
CA VAL A 33 -11.24 4.09 15.10
C VAL A 33 -9.77 3.98 15.46
N ASP A 34 -9.39 2.87 16.10
CA ASP A 34 -7.98 2.47 16.14
C ASP A 34 -7.57 1.99 14.74
N GLY A 35 -6.49 2.57 14.21
CA GLY A 35 -6.14 2.43 12.81
C GLY A 35 -5.81 0.99 12.41
N GLN A 36 -4.99 0.30 13.21
CA GLN A 36 -4.57 -1.07 12.91
C GLN A 36 -5.74 -2.04 13.12
N THR A 37 -6.47 -1.90 14.24
CA THR A 37 -7.63 -2.76 14.52
C THR A 37 -8.69 -2.66 13.42
N TYR A 38 -8.92 -1.46 12.87
CA TYR A 38 -9.84 -1.29 11.75
C TYR A 38 -9.33 -1.96 10.47
N CYS A 39 -8.05 -1.77 10.13
CA CYS A 39 -7.46 -2.40 8.95
C CYS A 39 -7.48 -3.94 9.06
N ASP A 40 -7.21 -4.50 10.24
CA ASP A 40 -7.29 -5.95 10.48
C ASP A 40 -8.71 -6.51 10.26
N ALA A 41 -9.74 -5.74 10.63
CA ALA A 41 -11.14 -6.12 10.47
C ALA A 41 -11.66 -5.93 9.03
N ALA A 42 -11.33 -4.80 8.39
CA ALA A 42 -11.81 -4.45 7.06
C ALA A 42 -11.03 -5.13 5.93
N TRP A 43 -9.74 -5.35 6.12
CA TRP A 43 -8.86 -6.01 5.17
C TRP A 43 -7.77 -6.82 5.90
N PRO A 44 -8.08 -8.08 6.28
CA PRO A 44 -7.17 -8.90 7.09
C PRO A 44 -5.78 -9.07 6.48
N GLY A 45 -4.75 -8.93 7.31
CA GLY A 45 -3.36 -8.95 6.89
C GLY A 45 -2.84 -7.61 6.37
N SER A 46 -3.69 -6.58 6.33
CA SER A 46 -3.27 -5.23 5.99
C SER A 46 -2.73 -4.45 7.20
N GLN A 47 -1.86 -3.47 6.96
CA GLN A 47 -1.33 -2.58 8.00
C GLN A 47 -1.98 -1.20 7.92
N TYR A 48 -2.10 -0.51 9.04
CA TYR A 48 -2.49 0.88 9.04
C TYR A 48 -1.47 1.74 8.29
N PHE A 49 -1.93 2.52 7.31
CA PHE A 49 -1.09 3.41 6.51
C PHE A 49 -1.23 4.87 6.91
N GLY A 50 -2.41 5.27 7.36
CA GLY A 50 -2.70 6.66 7.71
C GLY A 50 -4.17 7.02 7.53
N ILE A 51 -4.46 8.30 7.76
CA ILE A 51 -5.77 8.91 7.52
C ILE A 51 -5.60 10.03 6.49
N ARG A 52 -6.55 10.11 5.56
CA ARG A 52 -6.69 11.24 4.64
C ARG A 52 -8.02 11.93 4.89
N MET A 53 -7.97 13.22 5.20
CA MET A 53 -9.18 14.01 5.38
C MET A 53 -9.93 14.11 4.04
N GLY A 54 -11.23 13.84 4.09
CA GLY A 54 -12.13 13.98 2.96
C GLY A 54 -12.84 15.34 3.03
N ASN A 55 -14.18 15.33 2.99
CA ASN A 55 -14.97 16.53 3.26
C ASN A 55 -15.27 16.67 4.77
N TYR A 56 -16.07 17.67 5.16
CA TYR A 56 -16.41 17.89 6.58
C TYR A 56 -17.11 16.69 7.24
N GLN A 57 -17.76 15.81 6.47
CA GLN A 57 -18.56 14.70 6.98
C GLN A 57 -17.81 13.36 7.00
N TYR A 58 -16.69 13.22 6.28
CA TYR A 58 -15.96 11.96 6.21
C TYR A 58 -14.44 12.12 6.14
N TYR A 59 -13.75 11.08 6.60
CA TYR A 59 -12.34 10.86 6.32
C TYR A 59 -12.13 9.47 5.74
N TYR A 60 -10.95 9.24 5.21
CA TYR A 60 -10.53 7.95 4.68
C TYR A 60 -9.45 7.37 5.56
N ILE A 61 -9.62 6.13 5.99
CA ILE A 61 -8.53 5.34 6.57
C ILE A 61 -7.87 4.55 5.44
N ALA A 62 -6.54 4.62 5.38
CA ALA A 62 -5.74 3.93 4.40
C ALA A 62 -5.11 2.69 5.03
N CYS A 63 -5.28 1.54 4.37
CA CYS A 63 -4.71 0.27 4.77
C CYS A 63 -3.75 -0.25 3.69
N LYS A 64 -2.72 -0.98 4.14
CA LYS A 64 -1.53 -1.44 3.44
C LYS A 64 -1.51 -2.94 3.21
N GLN A 65 -1.21 -3.47 2.02
CA GLN A 65 -0.66 -4.83 1.91
C GLN A 65 0.55 -4.92 0.98
#